data_AF-A0A8B6GZ62-F1
#
_entry.id   AF-A0A8B6GZ62-F1
#
_cell.length_a   1.000
_cell.length_b   1.000
_cell.length_c   1.000
_cell.angle_alpha   90.00
_cell.angle_beta   90.00
_cell.angle_gamma   90.00
#
_symmetry.space_group_name_H-M   'P 1'
#
loop_
_entity.id
_entity.type
_entity.pdbx_description
1 polymer ?
#
loop_
_entity_poly.entity_id
_entity_poly.type
_entity_poly.pdbx_seq_one_letter_code
_entity_poly.pdbx_strand_id
1 'polypeptide(L)'
;KNFPKIQNHPLAVFHTRCHVCSTPVGRGMKECTDCRAVQYCTQECYDKDSQSHAMYCSKSVKGAKIMRQFKSEQAATETRKKERCSECTKKKLELKRCSRCKMAAYCNQACQKKHWPKHKK
;
A
#
# COMPACT_ATOMS: atom_id res chain seq x y z
N LYS A 1 18.68 15.23 -57.92
CA LYS A 1 18.05 16.15 -56.94
C LYS A 1 18.35 15.58 -55.56
N ASN A 2 19.30 16.19 -54.86
CA ASN A 2 19.87 15.71 -53.60
C ASN A 2 18.83 15.82 -52.47
N PHE A 3 18.58 14.72 -51.76
CA PHE A 3 17.88 14.73 -50.48
C PHE A 3 18.93 14.82 -49.35
N PRO A 4 18.74 15.68 -48.33
CA PRO A 4 19.71 15.81 -47.26
C PRO A 4 19.67 14.59 -46.34
N LYS A 5 20.86 14.10 -45.99
CA LYS A 5 21.09 13.02 -45.02
C LYS A 5 20.64 13.50 -43.65
N ILE A 6 19.59 12.89 -43.10
CA ILE A 6 19.14 13.14 -41.73
C ILE A 6 20.13 12.42 -40.81
N GLN A 7 20.87 13.21 -40.03
CA GLN A 7 21.91 12.73 -39.13
C GLN A 7 21.29 12.06 -37.90
N ASN A 8 21.90 10.95 -37.49
CA ASN A 8 21.58 10.15 -36.33
C ASN A 8 21.58 10.99 -35.04
N HIS A 9 20.46 10.98 -34.32
CA HIS A 9 20.39 11.38 -32.92
C HIS A 9 19.54 10.33 -32.17
N PRO A 10 19.95 9.83 -30.98
CA PRO A 10 19.14 8.90 -30.21
C PRO A 10 18.00 9.68 -29.55
N LEU A 11 16.98 10.02 -30.34
CA LEU A 11 15.77 10.65 -29.85
C LEU A 11 14.93 9.58 -29.19
N ALA A 12 14.63 9.79 -27.90
CA ALA A 12 13.60 9.07 -27.18
C ALA A 12 12.39 8.87 -28.10
N VAL A 13 11.99 7.62 -28.29
CA VAL A 13 10.79 7.25 -29.06
C VAL A 13 9.59 7.72 -28.25
N PHE A 14 9.21 9.00 -28.41
CA PHE A 14 7.97 9.52 -27.86
C PHE A 14 6.83 8.81 -28.59
N HIS A 15 6.01 8.07 -27.86
CA HIS A 15 4.87 7.36 -28.44
C HIS A 15 3.97 8.35 -29.19
N THR A 16 3.98 8.29 -30.53
CA THR A 16 3.24 9.20 -31.43
C THR A 16 1.78 8.80 -31.61
N ARG A 17 1.20 8.02 -30.69
CA ARG A 17 -0.19 7.56 -30.76
C ARG A 17 -0.92 7.76 -29.44
N CYS A 18 -2.20 8.10 -29.53
CA CYS A 18 -3.11 8.20 -28.40
C CYS A 18 -3.19 6.83 -27.70
N HIS A 19 -3.02 6.80 -26.39
CA HIS A 19 -3.05 5.56 -25.61
C HIS A 19 -4.42 4.86 -25.62
N VAL A 20 -5.51 5.62 -25.82
CA VAL A 20 -6.88 5.09 -25.80
C VAL A 20 -7.36 4.64 -27.18
N CYS A 21 -7.23 5.49 -28.19
CA CYS A 21 -7.82 5.25 -29.52
C CYS A 21 -6.78 5.01 -30.62
N SER A 22 -5.49 5.00 -30.29
CA SER A 22 -4.36 4.82 -31.22
C SER A 22 -4.22 5.87 -32.33
N THR A 23 -5.09 6.89 -32.37
CA THR A 23 -4.98 8.03 -33.31
C THR A 23 -3.59 8.68 -33.18
N PRO A 24 -2.92 9.00 -34.30
CA PRO A 24 -1.65 9.70 -34.25
C PRO A 24 -1.74 11.00 -33.45
N VAL A 25 -0.79 11.23 -32.54
CA VAL A 25 -0.67 12.45 -31.74
C VAL A 25 0.64 13.15 -32.07
N GLY A 26 0.61 14.48 -32.06
CA GLY A 26 1.75 15.35 -32.36
C GLY A 26 2.25 16.14 -31.15
N ARG A 27 3.17 17.08 -31.39
CA ARG A 27 3.66 18.03 -30.37
C ARG A 27 2.52 18.89 -29.84
N GLY A 28 2.43 19.08 -28.52
CA GLY A 28 1.43 19.92 -27.87
C GLY A 28 0.10 19.24 -27.54
N MET A 29 0.03 17.91 -27.69
CA MET A 29 -1.15 17.12 -27.30
C MET A 29 -1.23 16.90 -25.79
N LYS A 30 -2.42 16.56 -25.30
CA LYS A 30 -2.64 16.27 -23.88
C LYS A 30 -1.80 15.08 -23.47
N GLU A 31 -1.14 15.18 -22.32
CA GLU A 31 -0.36 14.09 -21.72
C GLU A 31 -0.76 13.90 -20.27
N CYS A 32 -0.51 12.71 -19.72
CA CYS A 32 -0.67 12.51 -18.29
C CYS A 32 0.29 13.47 -17.56
N THR A 33 -0.25 14.37 -16.75
CA THR A 33 0.55 15.41 -16.07
C THR A 33 1.49 14.83 -15.03
N ASP A 34 1.13 13.67 -14.46
CA ASP A 34 1.94 12.95 -13.49
C ASP A 34 3.10 12.21 -14.18
N CYS A 35 2.81 11.23 -15.04
CA CYS A 35 3.86 10.40 -15.64
C CYS A 35 4.50 10.97 -16.90
N ARG A 36 3.77 11.74 -17.70
CA ARG A 36 4.12 12.21 -19.06
C ARG A 36 4.51 11.09 -20.03
N ALA A 37 4.21 9.84 -19.68
CA ALA A 37 4.58 8.65 -20.46
C ALA A 37 3.52 8.27 -21.51
N VAL A 38 2.31 8.83 -21.40
CA VAL A 38 1.18 8.58 -22.29
C VAL A 38 0.61 9.90 -22.78
N GLN A 39 0.16 9.90 -24.04
CA GLN A 39 -0.42 11.06 -24.73
C GLN A 39 -1.82 10.74 -25.23
N TYR A 40 -2.63 11.77 -25.40
CA TYR A 40 -4.05 11.69 -25.74
C TYR A 40 -4.41 12.72 -26.80
N CYS A 41 -5.25 12.31 -27.76
CA CYS A 41 -5.73 13.20 -28.82
C CYS A 41 -6.80 14.20 -28.32
N THR A 42 -7.55 13.85 -27.27
CA THR A 42 -8.64 14.67 -26.73
C THR A 42 -8.69 14.60 -25.20
N GLN A 43 -9.37 15.57 -24.58
CA GLN A 43 -9.66 15.55 -23.14
C GLN A 43 -10.49 14.30 -22.76
N GLU A 44 -11.42 13.88 -23.62
CA GLU A 44 -12.21 12.66 -23.40
C GLU A 44 -11.33 11.39 -23.30
N CYS A 45 -10.32 11.26 -24.17
CA CYS A 45 -9.37 10.16 -24.09
C CYS A 45 -8.49 10.24 -22.83
N TYR A 46 -8.09 11.45 -22.43
CA TYR A 46 -7.40 11.66 -21.17
C TYR A 46 -8.27 11.23 -19.97
N ASP A 47 -9.55 11.62 -19.93
CA ASP A 47 -10.44 11.33 -18.80
C ASP A 47 -10.74 9.84 -18.70
N LYS A 48 -10.98 9.16 -19.84
CA LYS A 48 -11.17 7.70 -19.91
C LYS A 48 -9.95 6.96 -19.36
N ASP A 49 -8.76 7.37 -19.79
CA ASP A 49 -7.53 6.73 -19.33
C ASP A 49 -7.17 7.10 -17.90
N SER A 50 -7.43 8.33 -17.45
CA SER A 50 -7.09 8.78 -16.09
C SER A 50 -7.69 7.92 -14.98
N GLN A 51 -8.77 7.18 -15.27
CA GLN A 51 -9.40 6.19 -14.39
C GLN A 51 -8.74 4.81 -14.49
N SER A 52 -8.38 4.34 -15.68
CA SER A 52 -7.82 3.00 -15.94
C SER A 52 -6.29 2.95 -15.80
N HIS A 53 -5.58 3.94 -16.34
CA HIS A 53 -4.14 4.12 -16.27
C HIS A 53 -3.62 4.36 -14.86
N ALA A 54 -4.45 4.90 -13.96
CA ALA A 54 -4.05 5.18 -12.58
C ALA A 54 -3.42 3.99 -11.83
N MET A 55 -3.75 2.75 -12.20
CA MET A 55 -3.17 1.55 -11.56
C MET A 55 -1.72 1.28 -11.95
N TYR A 56 -1.29 1.70 -13.15
CA TYR A 56 0.05 1.46 -13.69
C TYR A 56 0.76 2.76 -14.09
N CYS A 57 0.21 3.91 -13.69
CA CYS A 57 0.86 5.20 -13.88
C CYS A 57 2.18 5.24 -13.11
N SER A 58 3.28 5.50 -13.82
CA SER A 58 4.63 5.46 -13.26
C SER A 58 4.91 6.52 -12.19
N LYS A 59 4.03 7.52 -12.05
CA LYS A 59 4.11 8.55 -10.98
C LYS A 59 2.84 8.68 -10.13
N SER A 60 1.68 8.26 -10.62
CA SER A 60 0.43 8.26 -9.85
C SER A 60 0.23 6.93 -9.15
N VAL A 61 1.01 6.69 -8.11
CA VAL A 61 0.67 5.66 -7.12
C VAL A 61 -0.53 6.13 -6.29
N LYS A 62 -1.71 6.25 -6.91
CA LYS A 62 -2.99 6.22 -6.17
C LYS A 62 -3.19 4.87 -5.45
N GLY A 63 -2.30 3.89 -5.71
CA GLY A 63 -2.12 2.67 -4.90
C GLY A 63 -1.13 2.78 -3.72
N ALA A 64 -0.22 3.75 -3.67
CA ALA A 64 0.74 3.84 -2.53
C ALA A 64 0.13 4.43 -1.26
N LYS A 65 -0.90 5.29 -1.38
CA LYS A 65 -1.63 5.80 -0.20
C LYS A 65 -2.47 4.71 0.46
N ILE A 66 -3.08 3.82 -0.34
CA ILE A 66 -3.84 2.66 0.15
C ILE A 66 -2.89 1.76 0.97
N MET A 67 -1.73 1.40 0.42
CA MET A 67 -0.78 0.52 1.12
C MET A 67 -0.22 1.08 2.45
N ARG A 68 -0.15 2.41 2.60
CA ARG A 68 0.38 3.05 3.82
C ARG A 68 -0.65 3.09 4.95
N GLN A 69 -1.94 3.24 4.63
CA GLN A 69 -3.04 3.20 5.60
C GLN A 69 -3.35 1.77 6.06
N PHE A 70 -3.33 0.80 5.14
CA PHE A 70 -3.54 -0.62 5.46
C PHE A 70 -2.42 -1.22 6.32
N LYS A 71 -1.19 -0.67 6.26
CA LYS A 71 -0.06 -1.09 7.11
C LYS A 71 -0.19 -0.64 8.57
N SER A 72 -0.90 0.46 8.85
CA SER A 72 -1.12 0.95 10.22
C SER A 72 -2.27 0.27 10.95
N GLU A 73 -3.30 -0.19 10.23
CA GLU A 73 -4.42 -0.93 10.85
C GLU A 73 -4.10 -2.43 11.04
N GLN A 74 -3.39 -3.06 10.09
CA GLN A 74 -3.01 -4.47 10.22
C GLN A 74 -1.84 -4.70 11.20
N ALA A 75 -0.96 -3.72 11.42
CA ALA A 75 0.06 -3.83 12.48
C ALA A 75 -0.55 -3.82 13.91
N ALA A 76 -1.75 -3.26 14.07
CA ALA A 76 -2.48 -3.30 15.35
C ALA A 76 -3.19 -4.65 15.58
N THR A 77 -3.45 -5.43 14.53
CA THR A 77 -4.16 -6.73 14.62
C THR A 77 -3.23 -7.94 14.60
N GLU A 78 -2.09 -7.87 13.90
CA GLU A 78 -1.21 -9.04 13.68
C GLU A 78 -0.34 -9.43 14.89
N THR A 79 -0.44 -8.74 16.03
CA THR A 79 0.28 -9.13 17.25
C THR A 79 -0.56 -9.12 18.53
N ARG A 80 -1.88 -9.33 18.47
CA ARG A 80 -2.59 -9.86 19.66
C ARG A 80 -2.20 -11.32 19.86
N LYS A 81 -0.95 -11.56 20.27
CA LYS A 81 -0.45 -12.87 20.68
C LYS A 81 -1.35 -13.33 21.83
N LYS A 82 -2.19 -14.33 21.57
CA LYS A 82 -3.04 -14.93 22.60
C LYS A 82 -2.13 -15.51 23.69
N GLU A 83 -1.98 -14.78 24.79
CA GLU A 83 -1.22 -15.23 25.96
C GLU A 83 -2.04 -16.29 26.73
N ARG A 84 -1.35 -17.17 27.48
CA ARG A 84 -1.98 -18.23 28.29
C ARG A 84 -2.10 -17.78 29.74
N CYS A 85 -3.27 -18.01 30.34
CA CYS A 85 -3.48 -17.76 31.76
C CYS A 85 -2.57 -18.66 32.61
N SER A 86 -1.85 -18.09 33.58
CA SER A 86 -0.95 -18.85 34.47
C SER A 86 -1.67 -19.79 35.44
N GLU A 87 -3.00 -19.66 35.62
CA GLU A 87 -3.80 -20.57 36.46
C GLU A 87 -4.54 -21.63 35.64
N CYS A 88 -5.34 -21.19 34.66
CA CYS A 88 -6.27 -22.08 33.95
C CYS A 88 -5.80 -22.47 32.55
N THR A 89 -4.61 -22.02 32.13
CA THR A 89 -3.94 -22.27 30.83
C THR A 89 -4.71 -21.89 29.56
N LYS A 90 -5.95 -21.40 29.70
CA LYS A 90 -6.78 -20.87 28.61
C LYS A 90 -6.09 -19.68 27.94
N LYS A 91 -6.12 -19.68 26.61
CA LYS A 91 -5.62 -18.59 25.76
C LYS A 91 -6.66 -17.46 25.73
N LYS A 92 -6.24 -16.21 25.95
CA LYS A 92 -7.10 -15.02 25.82
C LYS A 92 -6.34 -13.90 25.10
N LEU A 93 -7.07 -13.08 24.35
CA LEU A 93 -6.50 -11.93 23.65
C LEU A 93 -5.95 -10.88 24.64
N GLU A 94 -6.60 -10.72 25.79
CA GLU A 94 -6.19 -9.79 26.85
C GLU A 94 -6.17 -10.49 28.20
N LEU A 95 -4.96 -10.73 28.69
CA LEU A 95 -4.71 -11.17 30.06
C LEU A 95 -4.23 -9.99 30.90
N LYS A 96 -4.63 -9.98 32.17
CA LYS A 96 -4.16 -9.03 33.16
C LYS A 96 -2.85 -9.53 33.73
N ARG A 97 -1.76 -8.79 33.51
CA ARG A 97 -0.45 -9.12 34.08
C ARG A 97 -0.39 -8.78 35.57
N CYS A 98 0.37 -9.55 36.33
CA CYS A 98 0.66 -9.25 37.72
C CYS A 98 1.33 -7.87 37.80
N SER A 99 0.79 -6.96 38.62
CA SER A 99 1.31 -5.60 38.75
C SER A 99 2.73 -5.53 39.29
N ARG A 100 3.17 -6.55 40.04
CA ARG A 100 4.52 -6.61 40.61
C ARG A 100 5.54 -7.17 39.63
N CYS A 101 5.41 -8.44 39.26
CA CYS A 101 6.42 -9.12 38.44
C CYS A 101 6.26 -8.88 36.94
N LYS A 102 5.06 -8.51 36.47
CA LYS A 102 4.69 -8.38 35.05
C LYS A 102 4.89 -9.66 34.20
N MET A 103 5.32 -10.77 34.81
CA MET A 103 5.57 -12.06 34.14
C MET A 103 4.34 -12.97 34.10
N ALA A 104 3.61 -13.10 35.21
CA ALA A 104 2.41 -13.92 35.26
C ALA A 104 1.21 -13.15 34.69
N ALA A 105 0.36 -13.83 33.92
CA ALA A 105 -0.78 -13.25 33.22
C ALA A 105 -2.06 -14.04 33.51
N TYR A 106 -3.16 -13.34 33.75
CA TYR A 106 -4.40 -13.95 34.28
C TYR A 106 -5.63 -13.55 33.49
N CYS A 107 -6.56 -14.51 33.41
CA CYS A 107 -7.83 -14.34 32.74
C CYS A 107 -8.70 -13.24 33.42
N ASN A 108 -8.62 -13.20 34.76
CA ASN A 108 -9.34 -12.32 35.68
C ASN A 108 -8.70 -12.41 37.08
N GLN A 109 -9.26 -11.67 38.05
CA GLN A 109 -8.76 -11.65 39.43
C GLN A 109 -8.92 -12.99 40.17
N ALA A 110 -9.93 -13.80 39.82
CA ALA A 110 -10.11 -15.13 40.42
C ALA A 110 -8.95 -16.08 40.03
N CYS A 111 -8.57 -16.08 38.74
CA CYS A 111 -7.37 -16.77 38.24
C CYS A 111 -6.11 -16.31 39.01
N GLN A 112 -5.95 -15.01 39.27
CA GLN A 112 -4.81 -14.49 40.03
C GLN A 112 -4.81 -14.93 41.50
N LYS A 113 -5.95 -14.81 42.20
CA LYS A 113 -6.09 -15.22 43.61
C LYS A 113 -5.82 -16.71 43.80
N LYS A 114 -6.29 -17.54 42.86
CA LYS A 114 -6.07 -19.00 42.91
C LYS A 114 -4.61 -19.38 42.67
N HIS A 115 -3.92 -18.70 41.76
CA HIS A 115 -2.49 -18.92 41.52
C HIS A 115 -1.59 -18.32 42.62
N TRP A 116 -2.10 -17.37 43.41
CA TRP A 116 -1.33 -16.58 44.38
C TRP A 116 -0.42 -17.39 45.31
N PRO A 117 -0.86 -18.50 45.93
CA PRO A 117 -0.01 -19.26 46.84
C PRO A 117 1.26 -19.82 46.18
N LYS A 118 1.20 -20.14 44.88
CA LYS A 118 2.32 -20.65 44.08
C LYS A 118 3.17 -19.53 43.47
N HIS A 119 2.55 -18.36 43.25
CA HIS A 119 3.17 -17.23 42.56
C HIS A 119 3.90 -16.24 43.49
N LYS A 120 3.47 -16.08 44.75
CA LYS A 120 3.84 -14.99 45.68
C LYS A 120 5.29 -14.95 46.20
N LYS A 121 6.22 -15.66 45.57
CA LYS A 121 7.64 -15.67 45.97
C LYS A 121 8.33 -14.37 45.58
#